data_AF-A0A7J2TLG9-F1
#
_entry.id   AF-A0A7J2TLG9-F1
#
_cell.length_a   1.000
_cell.length_b   1.000
_cell.length_c   1.000
_cell.angle_alpha   90.00
_cell.angle_beta   90.00
_cell.angle_gamma   90.00
#
_symmetry.space_group_name_H-M   'P 1'
#
loop_
_entity.id
_entity.type
_entity.pdbx_description
1 polymer ?
#
loop_
_entity_poly.entity_id
_entity_poly.type
_entity_poly.pdbx_seq_one_letter_code
_entity_poly.pdbx_strand_id
1 'polypeptide(L)'
;MESEKMKEARRNEIGYCGNYCRTCHWYTDVLRAPAKQLLNLVKAHFEVEGWIDSKGGNSKETIKGLEILSKSACAFNCKGGSGWSGCPIRKCCIEKGIEFCFECSEFPCETNWSEKSVHSNVFNKAKKKRLLEMKAAGVEEWIKKQWV
;
A
#
# COMPACT_ATOMS: atom_id res chain seq x y z
N MET A 1 12.51 -19.47 20.32
CA MET A 1 12.99 -19.49 18.92
C MET A 1 11.82 -19.21 18.00
N GLU A 2 11.97 -18.28 17.07
CA GLU A 2 10.94 -18.01 16.06
C GLU A 2 10.92 -19.13 15.03
N SER A 3 9.74 -19.65 14.69
CA SER A 3 9.60 -20.73 13.70
C SER A 3 9.79 -20.20 12.28
N GLU A 4 10.26 -21.05 11.36
CA GLU A 4 10.45 -20.65 9.95
C GLU A 4 9.16 -20.13 9.30
N LYS A 5 8.01 -20.71 9.68
CA LYS A 5 6.69 -20.23 9.23
C LYS A 5 6.42 -18.78 9.64
N MET A 6 6.86 -18.35 10.82
CA MET A 6 6.67 -16.96 11.27
C MET A 6 7.58 -15.99 10.50
N LYS A 7 8.83 -16.37 10.26
CA LYS A 7 9.76 -15.56 9.45
C LYS A 7 9.23 -15.36 8.03
N GLU A 8 8.75 -16.44 7.41
CA GLU A 8 8.13 -16.40 6.09
C GLU A 8 6.89 -15.49 6.06
N ALA A 9 6.00 -15.62 7.05
CA ALA A 9 4.83 -14.75 7.16
C ALA A 9 5.22 -13.26 7.25
N ARG A 10 6.24 -12.92 8.06
CA ARG A 10 6.75 -11.54 8.18
C ARG A 10 7.39 -11.03 6.89
N ARG A 11 8.17 -11.85 6.19
CA ARG A 11 8.73 -11.49 4.87
C ARG A 11 7.63 -11.22 3.84
N ASN A 12 6.53 -11.97 3.90
CA ASN A 12 5.37 -11.79 3.03
C ASN A 12 4.57 -10.51 3.32
N GLU A 13 4.70 -9.92 4.51
CA GLU A 13 4.14 -8.59 4.80
C GLU A 13 4.93 -7.44 4.15
N ILE A 14 6.07 -7.72 3.51
CA ILE A 14 6.82 -6.74 2.73
C ILE A 14 6.56 -6.99 1.25
N GLY A 15 6.03 -5.99 0.57
CA GLY A 15 5.81 -6.05 -0.87
C GLY A 15 7.10 -6.00 -1.67
N TYR A 16 7.02 -6.41 -2.94
CA TYR A 16 8.15 -6.40 -3.89
C TYR A 16 8.90 -5.06 -3.95
N CYS A 17 8.19 -3.94 -3.80
CA CYS A 17 8.75 -2.58 -3.80
C CYS A 17 9.23 -2.09 -2.43
N GLY A 18 9.28 -2.97 -1.41
CA GLY A 18 9.62 -2.60 -0.04
C GLY A 18 8.47 -1.92 0.71
N ASN A 19 7.23 -1.94 0.22
CA ASN A 19 6.12 -1.42 1.00
C ASN A 19 5.79 -2.37 2.15
N TYR A 20 5.71 -1.87 3.38
CA TYR A 20 5.42 -2.70 4.53
C TYR A 20 3.93 -2.67 4.87
N CYS A 21 3.27 -3.82 4.87
CA CYS A 21 1.82 -3.91 5.07
C CYS A 21 1.37 -3.34 6.42
N ARG A 22 2.17 -3.47 7.48
CA ARG A 22 1.84 -2.91 8.80
C ARG A 22 1.83 -1.38 8.89
N THR A 23 2.38 -0.70 7.88
CA THR A 23 2.31 0.75 7.77
C THR A 23 1.48 1.19 6.55
N CYS A 24 0.77 0.26 5.91
CA CYS A 24 0.01 0.53 4.70
C CYS A 24 -1.45 0.85 5.05
N HIS A 25 -1.92 2.07 4.75
CA HIS A 25 -3.27 2.52 5.10
C HIS A 25 -4.40 1.65 4.54
N TRP A 26 -4.16 0.94 3.44
CA TRP A 26 -5.11 0.00 2.85
C TRP A 26 -5.20 -1.32 3.61
N TYR A 27 -4.09 -1.73 4.23
CA TYR A 27 -3.99 -3.00 4.95
C TYR A 27 -4.34 -2.83 6.44
N THR A 28 -3.95 -1.72 7.05
CA THR A 28 -4.21 -1.41 8.46
C THR A 28 -5.58 -0.79 8.72
N ASP A 29 -6.46 -0.78 7.71
CA ASP A 29 -7.81 -0.23 7.78
C ASP A 29 -7.91 1.29 8.03
N VAL A 30 -6.78 2.00 8.04
CA VAL A 30 -6.71 3.46 8.28
C VAL A 30 -7.48 4.26 7.23
N LEU A 31 -7.70 3.73 6.02
CA LEU A 31 -8.53 4.39 5.02
C LEU A 31 -10.00 3.95 5.07
N ARG A 32 -10.24 2.63 5.11
CA ARG A 32 -11.60 2.08 4.99
C ARG A 32 -12.42 2.37 6.25
N ALA A 33 -11.86 2.22 7.45
CA ALA A 33 -12.61 2.43 8.69
C ALA A 33 -13.15 3.88 8.82
N PRO A 34 -12.35 4.95 8.63
CA PRO A 34 -12.88 6.31 8.64
C PRO A 34 -13.88 6.58 7.53
N ALA A 35 -13.67 6.05 6.32
CA ALA A 35 -14.64 6.19 5.23
C ALA A 35 -16.00 5.57 5.59
N LYS A 36 -15.99 4.38 6.21
CA LYS A 36 -17.21 3.72 6.68
C LYS A 36 -17.90 4.51 7.81
N GLN A 37 -17.13 5.03 8.75
CA GLN A 37 -17.66 5.87 9.85
C GLN A 37 -18.34 7.12 9.29
N LEU A 38 -17.67 7.86 8.40
CA LEU A 38 -18.23 9.06 7.81
C LEU A 38 -19.44 8.75 6.92
N LEU A 39 -19.40 7.68 6.12
CA LEU A 39 -20.55 7.25 5.31
C LEU A 39 -21.81 7.02 6.16
N ASN A 40 -21.65 6.35 7.31
CA ASN A 40 -22.76 6.08 8.22
C ASN A 40 -23.34 7.39 8.79
N LEU A 41 -22.49 8.35 9.16
CA LEU A 41 -22.93 9.66 9.65
C LEU A 41 -23.66 10.44 8.56
N VAL A 42 -23.10 10.54 7.35
CA VAL A 42 -23.75 11.24 6.23
C VAL A 42 -25.14 10.65 5.93
N LYS A 43 -25.28 9.30 5.94
CA LYS A 43 -26.56 8.64 5.67
C LYS A 43 -27.58 8.74 6.81
N ALA A 44 -27.13 8.94 8.05
CA ALA A 44 -28.02 9.03 9.21
C ALA A 44 -28.57 10.46 9.42
N HIS A 45 -28.00 11.46 8.76
CA HIS A 45 -28.24 12.88 8.99
C HIS A 45 -28.63 13.58 7.69
N PHE A 46 -29.94 13.76 7.46
CA PHE A 46 -30.49 14.31 6.21
C PHE A 46 -29.97 15.72 5.88
N GLU A 47 -29.57 16.49 6.90
CA GLU A 47 -29.03 17.84 6.77
C GLU A 47 -27.65 17.90 6.12
N VAL A 48 -26.86 16.81 6.23
CA VAL A 48 -25.46 16.80 5.79
C VAL A 48 -25.35 16.90 4.27
N GLU A 49 -26.24 16.24 3.52
CA GLU A 49 -26.30 16.37 2.07
C GLU A 49 -26.57 17.83 1.66
N GLY A 50 -27.53 18.48 2.31
CA GLY A 50 -27.85 19.89 2.10
C GLY A 50 -26.69 20.83 2.44
N TRP A 51 -25.91 20.55 3.48
CA TRP A 51 -24.70 21.31 3.81
C TRP A 51 -23.61 21.17 2.76
N ILE A 52 -23.43 19.96 2.21
CA ILE A 52 -22.45 19.72 1.14
C ILE A 52 -22.85 20.54 -0.10
N ASP A 53 -24.09 20.41 -0.54
CA ASP A 53 -24.55 21.04 -1.78
C ASP A 53 -24.61 22.58 -1.66
N SER A 54 -25.10 23.11 -0.53
CA SER A 54 -25.16 24.56 -0.29
C SER A 54 -23.79 25.24 -0.21
N LYS A 55 -22.72 24.48 0.09
CA LYS A 55 -21.34 24.98 0.08
C LYS A 55 -20.60 24.73 -1.24
N GLY A 56 -21.32 24.35 -2.30
CA GLY A 56 -20.76 24.12 -3.62
C GLY A 56 -20.12 22.73 -3.81
N GLY A 57 -20.35 21.82 -2.87
CA GLY A 57 -20.00 20.41 -3.02
C GLY A 57 -21.04 19.63 -3.82
N ASN A 58 -20.87 18.31 -3.88
CA ASN A 58 -21.84 17.39 -4.45
C ASN A 58 -22.03 16.20 -3.51
N SER A 59 -23.18 16.16 -2.82
CA SER A 59 -23.55 15.16 -1.84
C SER A 59 -23.55 13.74 -2.42
N LYS A 60 -24.14 13.57 -3.62
CA LYS A 60 -24.22 12.28 -4.32
C LYS A 60 -22.84 11.71 -4.67
N GLU A 61 -21.96 12.52 -5.26
CA GLU A 61 -20.60 12.08 -5.59
C GLU A 61 -19.76 11.85 -4.32
N THR A 62 -19.99 12.63 -3.26
CA THR A 62 -19.35 12.42 -1.95
C THR A 62 -19.74 11.07 -1.35
N ILE A 63 -21.03 10.77 -1.28
CA ILE A 63 -21.55 9.49 -0.77
C ILE A 63 -21.02 8.33 -1.62
N LYS A 64 -21.05 8.44 -2.94
CA LYS A 64 -20.50 7.43 -3.85
C LYS A 64 -19.01 7.18 -3.60
N GLY A 65 -18.22 8.24 -3.41
CA GLY A 65 -16.80 8.13 -3.05
C GLY A 65 -16.60 7.39 -1.73
N LEU A 66 -17.37 7.75 -0.70
CA LEU A 66 -17.35 7.10 0.61
C LEU A 66 -17.77 5.62 0.54
N GLU A 67 -18.77 5.29 -0.27
CA GLU A 67 -19.18 3.90 -0.52
C GLU A 67 -18.05 3.07 -1.12
N ILE A 68 -17.34 3.62 -2.11
CA ILE A 68 -16.17 2.96 -2.72
C ILE A 68 -15.07 2.76 -1.68
N LEU A 69 -14.70 3.82 -0.94
CA LEU A 69 -13.63 3.78 0.05
C LEU A 69 -13.95 2.85 1.23
N SER A 70 -15.22 2.82 1.68
CA SER A 70 -15.70 1.92 2.75
C SER A 70 -15.60 0.43 2.41
N LYS A 71 -15.39 0.10 1.14
CA LYS A 71 -15.19 -1.27 0.63
C LYS A 71 -13.75 -1.52 0.18
N SER A 72 -12.90 -0.49 0.17
CA SER A 72 -11.54 -0.56 -0.36
C SER A 72 -10.53 -0.97 0.72
N ALA A 73 -10.49 -2.26 1.03
CA ALA A 73 -9.47 -2.83 1.91
C ALA A 73 -8.57 -3.83 1.18
N CYS A 74 -7.33 -3.92 1.65
CA CYS A 74 -6.39 -4.93 1.21
C CYS A 74 -6.73 -6.27 1.90
N ALA A 75 -7.39 -7.19 1.19
CA ALA A 75 -7.78 -8.50 1.74
C ALA A 75 -6.58 -9.38 2.15
N PHE A 76 -5.46 -9.22 1.43
CA PHE A 76 -4.18 -9.91 1.66
C PHE A 76 -3.04 -8.92 1.43
N ASN A 77 -1.77 -9.33 1.61
CA ASN A 77 -0.65 -8.52 1.14
C ASN A 77 -0.53 -8.57 -0.42
N CYS A 78 0.36 -7.77 -1.01
CA CYS A 78 0.47 -7.73 -2.47
C CYS A 78 1.08 -8.99 -3.09
N LYS A 79 1.87 -9.76 -2.32
CA LYS A 79 2.41 -11.07 -2.72
C LYS A 79 1.29 -12.12 -2.75
N GLY A 80 0.33 -12.03 -1.83
CA GLY A 80 -0.90 -12.81 -1.77
C GLY A 80 -2.02 -12.35 -2.70
N GLY A 81 -1.72 -11.51 -3.70
CA GLY A 81 -2.67 -11.18 -4.77
C GLY A 81 -3.40 -9.84 -4.63
N SER A 82 -3.36 -9.19 -3.47
CA SER A 82 -4.05 -7.91 -3.26
C SER A 82 -3.25 -6.69 -3.77
N GLY A 83 -3.77 -5.49 -3.53
CA GLY A 83 -3.16 -4.23 -3.95
C GLY A 83 -3.33 -3.93 -5.44
N TRP A 84 -2.40 -3.14 -5.99
CA TRP A 84 -2.49 -2.66 -7.37
C TRP A 84 -2.22 -3.79 -8.39
N SER A 85 -3.27 -4.26 -9.05
CA SER A 85 -3.23 -5.35 -10.05
C SER A 85 -2.26 -5.07 -11.21
N GLY A 86 -2.15 -3.81 -11.63
CA GLY A 86 -1.28 -3.36 -12.71
C GLY A 86 0.16 -3.05 -12.32
N CYS A 87 0.57 -3.30 -11.07
CA CYS A 87 1.87 -2.87 -10.54
C CYS A 87 3.07 -3.37 -11.39
N PRO A 88 3.87 -2.49 -12.01
CA PRO A 88 4.97 -2.89 -12.90
C PRO A 88 6.10 -3.57 -12.13
N ILE A 89 6.38 -3.15 -10.88
CA ILE A 89 7.39 -3.80 -10.04
C ILE A 89 6.98 -5.23 -9.69
N ARG A 90 5.70 -5.47 -9.34
CA ARG A 90 5.20 -6.82 -9.05
C ARG A 90 5.36 -7.72 -10.27
N LYS A 91 4.94 -7.24 -11.46
CA LYS A 91 5.08 -7.98 -12.71
C LYS A 91 6.54 -8.35 -12.99
N CYS A 92 7.44 -7.36 -12.89
CA CYS A 92 8.87 -7.55 -13.12
C CYS A 92 9.50 -8.56 -12.14
N CYS A 93 9.14 -8.50 -10.85
CA CYS A 93 9.68 -9.42 -9.86
C CYS A 93 9.19 -10.86 -10.07
N ILE A 94 7.91 -11.04 -10.43
CA ILE A 94 7.34 -12.36 -10.77
C ILE A 94 8.04 -12.93 -12.01
N GLU A 95 8.20 -12.13 -13.06
CA GLU A 95 8.86 -12.54 -14.31
C GLU A 95 10.32 -12.95 -14.09
N LYS A 96 11.05 -12.19 -13.25
CA LYS A 96 12.46 -12.45 -12.93
C LYS A 96 12.65 -13.48 -11.80
N GLY A 97 11.58 -14.00 -11.20
CA GLY A 97 11.67 -14.97 -10.10
C GLY A 97 12.33 -14.44 -8.83
N ILE A 98 12.22 -13.13 -8.56
CA ILE A 98 12.82 -12.46 -7.40
C ILE A 98 11.75 -12.01 -6.39
N GLU A 99 12.11 -11.96 -5.12
CA GLU A 99 11.19 -11.62 -4.03
C GLU A 99 11.11 -10.11 -3.79
N PHE A 100 12.23 -9.41 -3.95
CA PHE A 100 12.33 -7.97 -3.75
C PHE A 100 12.99 -7.29 -4.95
N CYS A 101 12.52 -6.09 -5.27
CA CYS A 101 13.01 -5.36 -6.44
C CYS A 101 14.53 -5.07 -6.37
N PHE A 102 15.12 -4.96 -5.17
CA PHE A 102 16.57 -4.75 -5.02
C PHE A 102 17.44 -5.93 -5.46
N GLU A 103 16.85 -7.11 -5.61
CA GLU A 103 17.52 -8.33 -6.11
C GLU A 103 17.66 -8.30 -7.63
N CYS A 104 16.91 -7.43 -8.32
CA CYS A 104 17.09 -7.19 -9.74
C CYS A 104 18.46 -6.55 -9.99
N SER A 105 19.21 -7.07 -10.95
CA SER A 105 20.53 -6.53 -11.36
C SER A 105 20.45 -5.09 -11.87
N GLU A 106 19.31 -4.68 -12.41
CA GLU A 106 19.05 -3.32 -12.90
C GLU A 106 18.60 -2.36 -11.79
N PHE A 107 18.37 -2.84 -10.57
CA PHE A 107 17.88 -1.98 -9.50
C PHE A 107 18.99 -1.04 -8.99
N PRO A 108 18.73 0.27 -8.86
CA PRO A 108 17.46 0.96 -9.18
C PRO A 108 17.36 1.37 -10.66
N CYS A 109 16.37 0.84 -11.38
CA CYS A 109 16.19 1.14 -12.80
C CYS A 109 15.50 2.48 -13.03
N GLU A 110 15.81 3.14 -14.15
CA GLU A 110 15.24 4.44 -14.50
C GLU A 110 13.72 4.38 -14.67
N THR A 111 13.20 3.32 -15.27
CA THR A 111 11.77 3.12 -15.55
C THR A 111 10.89 3.22 -14.31
N ASN A 112 11.29 2.61 -13.18
CA ASN A 112 10.46 2.53 -11.97
C ASN A 112 10.94 3.44 -10.83
N TRP A 113 12.23 3.80 -10.79
CA TRP A 113 12.85 4.45 -9.63
C TRP A 113 13.46 5.82 -9.93
N SER A 114 13.27 6.35 -11.14
CA SER A 114 13.55 7.75 -11.48
C SER A 114 12.45 8.67 -10.95
N GLU A 115 12.81 9.92 -10.63
CA GLU A 115 11.86 10.98 -10.26
C GLU A 115 10.91 11.32 -11.41
N LYS A 116 11.32 11.04 -12.65
CA LYS A 116 10.54 11.23 -13.88
C LYS A 116 9.67 10.02 -14.24
N SER A 117 9.71 8.95 -13.46
CA SER A 117 8.88 7.76 -13.71
C SER A 117 7.39 8.12 -13.62
N VAL A 118 6.57 7.51 -14.48
CA VAL A 118 5.10 7.65 -14.51
C VAL A 118 4.47 7.38 -13.13
N HIS A 119 5.09 6.52 -12.32
CA HIS A 119 4.60 6.13 -11.00
C HIS A 119 5.50 6.60 -9.85
N SER A 120 6.23 7.71 -10.02
CA SER A 120 7.15 8.25 -9.01
C SER A 120 6.47 8.63 -7.69
N ASN A 121 5.16 8.93 -7.70
CA ASN A 121 4.34 9.12 -6.50
C ASN A 121 4.15 7.81 -5.70
N VAL A 122 4.10 6.66 -6.38
CA VAL A 122 3.97 5.33 -5.76
C VAL A 122 5.34 4.75 -5.41
N PHE A 123 6.32 4.84 -6.31
CA PHE A 123 7.69 4.31 -6.17
C PHE A 123 8.68 5.43 -5.86
N ASN A 124 8.40 6.12 -4.75
CA ASN A 124 9.13 7.31 -4.35
C ASN A 124 10.51 7.01 -3.70
N LYS A 125 11.26 8.10 -3.45
CA LYS A 125 12.58 8.07 -2.80
C LYS A 125 12.60 7.31 -1.47
N ALA A 126 11.54 7.41 -0.67
CA ALA A 126 11.47 6.72 0.63
C ALA A 126 11.41 5.20 0.46
N LYS A 127 10.63 4.68 -0.50
CA LYS A 127 10.61 3.25 -0.82
C LYS A 127 11.94 2.77 -1.40
N LYS A 128 12.55 3.56 -2.28
CA LYS A 128 13.89 3.27 -2.84
C LYS A 128 14.93 3.16 -1.72
N LYS A 129 14.94 4.12 -0.79
CA LYS A 129 15.82 4.12 0.39
C LYS A 129 15.63 2.85 1.22
N ARG A 130 14.38 2.49 1.52
CA ARG A 130 14.07 1.27 2.28
C ARG A 130 14.58 0.00 1.60
N LEU A 131 14.42 -0.12 0.28
CA LEU A 131 14.96 -1.27 -0.45
C LEU A 131 16.50 -1.34 -0.37
N LEU A 132 17.18 -0.19 -0.41
CA LEU A 132 18.64 -0.13 -0.21
C LEU A 132 19.03 -0.51 1.23
N GLU A 133 18.26 -0.08 2.23
CA GLU A 133 18.45 -0.49 3.63
C GLU A 133 18.28 -2.01 3.81
N MET A 134 17.23 -2.58 3.21
CA MET A 134 16.99 -4.03 3.22
C MET A 134 18.12 -4.79 2.52
N LYS A 135 18.62 -4.28 1.39
CA LYS A 135 19.76 -4.86 0.66
C LYS A 135 21.04 -4.85 1.50
N ALA A 136 21.29 -3.77 2.22
CA ALA A 136 22.50 -3.60 3.03
C ALA A 136 22.47 -4.37 4.36
N ALA A 137 21.32 -4.35 5.06
CA ALA A 137 21.19 -4.96 6.38
C ALA A 137 20.71 -6.42 6.35
N GLY A 138 20.11 -6.86 5.24
CA GLY A 138 19.33 -8.07 5.16
C GLY A 138 17.87 -7.85 5.59
N VAL A 139 16.95 -8.55 4.92
CA VAL A 139 15.50 -8.41 5.12
C VAL A 139 15.09 -8.74 6.55
N GLU A 140 15.63 -9.81 7.11
CA GLU A 140 15.32 -10.23 8.49
C GLU A 140 15.72 -9.19 9.53
N GLU A 141 16.90 -8.61 9.38
CA GLU A 141 17.39 -7.60 10.31
C GLU A 141 16.62 -6.29 10.15
N TRP A 142 16.22 -5.95 8.93
CA TRP A 142 15.32 -4.83 8.69
C TRP A 142 13.96 -5.04 9.35
N ILE A 143 13.36 -6.24 9.25
CA ILE A 143 12.09 -6.60 9.89
C ILE A 143 12.18 -6.44 11.40
N LYS A 144 13.22 -6.95 12.06
CA LYS A 144 13.37 -6.84 13.53
C LYS A 144 13.32 -5.38 14.00
N LYS A 145 13.91 -4.46 13.23
CA LYS A 145 13.89 -3.02 13.53
C LYS A 145 12.50 -2.37 13.40
N GLN A 146 11.58 -3.00 12.67
CA GLN A 146 10.21 -2.47 12.52
C GLN A 146 9.25 -2.97 13.62
N TRP A 147 9.64 -4.02 14.36
CA TRP A 147 8.81 -4.69 15.37
C TRP A 147 9.15 -4.29 16.80
N VAL A 148 9.60 -3.04 17.00
CA VAL A 148 9.83 -2.44 18.33
C VAL A 148 8.52 -1.92 18.89
#